data_AF-A0AAF3ECK9-F1
#
_entry.id   AF-A0AAF3ECK9-F1
#
_cell.length_a   1.000
_cell.length_b   1.000
_cell.length_c   1.000
_cell.angle_alpha   90.00
_cell.angle_beta   90.00
_cell.angle_gamma   90.00
#
_symmetry.space_group_name_H-M   'P 1'
#
loop_
_entity.id
_entity.type
_entity.pdbx_description
1 polymer ?
#
loop_
_entity_poly.entity_id
_entity_poly.type
_entity_poly.pdbx_seq_one_letter_code
_entity_poly.pdbx_strand_id
1 'polypeptide(L)'
;MATAPPPRPPRPGRIRVFRALYDYTARSTQEMSFSEGDIIYVSEEGPNADWLSASCGGKKGLVPANYVVSEQVEHLQNPLHEAAKRGNIEFLKECLQNEVSINSLDKSGSTALYWACHGGHVEMTSYLLQNTKINILAKNKIGDTALHAAAWRGHPDCVRLLLERDADVWTKNENGKTASEVAKDPETAALLSAKMRSDRCNEDEINEYASESDND
;
A
#
# COMPACT_ATOMS: atom_id res chain seq x y z
N MET A 1 29.17 36.27 -16.06
CA MET A 1 29.10 34.84 -16.44
C MET A 1 28.14 34.16 -15.48
N ALA A 2 26.89 33.97 -15.87
CA ALA A 2 25.91 33.27 -15.03
C ALA A 2 26.24 31.77 -15.08
N THR A 3 26.74 31.25 -13.96
CA THR A 3 26.97 29.82 -13.78
C THR A 3 25.64 29.08 -13.88
N ALA A 4 25.56 28.10 -14.78
CA ALA A 4 24.37 27.28 -14.96
C ALA A 4 23.94 26.66 -13.61
N PRO A 5 22.63 26.63 -13.29
CA PRO A 5 22.16 25.97 -12.08
C PRO A 5 22.56 24.48 -12.10
N PRO A 6 22.87 23.89 -10.93
CA PRO A 6 23.26 22.48 -10.86
C PRO A 6 22.18 21.59 -11.50
N PRO A 7 22.59 20.49 -12.17
CA PRO A 7 21.64 19.56 -12.75
C PRO A 7 20.68 19.07 -11.66
N ARG A 8 19.38 19.22 -11.91
CA ARG A 8 18.34 18.70 -11.02
C ARG A 8 18.60 17.21 -10.79
N PRO A 9 18.52 16.69 -9.55
CA PRO A 9 18.62 15.26 -9.32
C PRO A 9 17.57 14.55 -10.20
N PRO A 10 17.90 13.37 -10.77
CA PRO A 10 16.93 12.58 -11.52
C PRO A 10 15.71 12.38 -10.63
N ARG A 11 14.53 12.70 -11.17
CA ARG A 11 13.28 12.39 -10.46
C ARG A 11 13.28 10.87 -10.33
N PRO A 12 12.99 10.28 -9.17
CA PRO A 12 12.95 8.82 -9.05
C PRO A 12 12.02 8.29 -10.15
N GLY A 13 12.62 7.56 -11.10
CA GLY A 13 11.94 7.06 -12.28
C GLY A 13 10.71 6.27 -11.85
N ARG A 14 9.57 6.51 -12.49
CA ARG A 14 8.35 5.80 -12.13
C ARG A 14 8.53 4.33 -12.52
N ILE A 15 8.53 3.44 -11.53
CA ILE A 15 8.65 2.01 -11.81
C ILE A 15 7.30 1.50 -12.31
N ARG A 16 7.34 0.84 -13.47
CA ARG A 16 6.20 0.18 -14.11
C ARG A 16 6.33 -1.32 -13.91
N VAL A 17 5.24 -1.97 -13.55
CA VAL A 17 5.23 -3.40 -13.25
C VAL A 17 4.45 -4.13 -14.32
N PHE A 18 5.01 -5.23 -14.81
CA PHE A 18 4.45 -6.04 -15.88
C PHE A 18 4.44 -7.50 -15.47
N ARG A 19 3.48 -8.25 -16.02
CA ARG A 19 3.45 -9.71 -15.95
C ARG A 19 3.79 -10.25 -17.33
N ALA A 20 4.76 -11.16 -17.40
CA ALA A 20 5.08 -11.87 -18.62
C ALA A 20 3.93 -12.83 -18.99
N LEU A 21 3.43 -12.76 -20.22
CA LEU A 21 2.42 -13.70 -20.73
C LEU A 21 3.03 -14.87 -21.49
N TYR A 22 4.31 -14.76 -21.85
CA TYR A 22 5.05 -15.78 -22.58
C TYR A 22 6.50 -15.80 -22.10
N ASP A 23 7.15 -16.96 -22.22
CA ASP A 23 8.58 -17.11 -21.94
C ASP A 23 9.42 -16.20 -22.84
N TYR A 24 10.39 -15.51 -22.24
CA TYR A 24 11.37 -14.71 -22.94
C TYR A 24 12.78 -15.23 -22.65
N THR A 25 13.48 -15.61 -23.71
CA THR A 25 14.88 -16.05 -23.64
C THR A 25 15.80 -14.92 -24.08
N ALA A 26 16.72 -14.56 -23.19
CA ALA A 26 17.74 -13.57 -23.44
C ALA A 26 18.65 -14.00 -24.60
N ARG A 27 18.92 -13.09 -25.53
CA ARG A 27 19.84 -13.28 -26.66
C ARG A 27 21.25 -12.79 -26.35
N SER A 28 21.40 -11.99 -25.30
CA SER A 28 22.64 -11.39 -24.83
C SER A 28 22.84 -11.63 -23.34
N THR A 29 24.08 -11.55 -22.85
CA THR A 29 24.40 -11.70 -21.43
C THR A 29 23.89 -10.55 -20.55
N GLN A 30 23.54 -9.43 -21.17
CA GLN A 30 22.96 -8.26 -20.48
C GLN A 30 21.42 -8.29 -20.46
N GLU A 31 20.82 -9.11 -21.32
CA GLU A 31 19.38 -9.33 -21.35
C GLU A 31 18.97 -10.27 -20.23
N MET A 32 17.79 -10.04 -19.66
CA MET A 32 17.21 -10.97 -18.69
C MET A 32 16.29 -11.97 -19.37
N SER A 33 16.35 -13.22 -18.93
CA SER A 33 15.37 -14.26 -19.26
C SER A 33 14.35 -14.39 -18.14
N PHE A 34 13.09 -14.53 -18.48
CA PHE A 34 11.98 -14.73 -17.54
C PHE A 34 10.93 -15.62 -18.18
N SER A 35 10.14 -16.27 -17.33
CA SER A 35 9.12 -17.24 -17.72
C SER A 35 7.72 -16.64 -17.73
N GLU A 36 6.78 -17.32 -18.39
CA GLU A 36 5.36 -16.99 -18.31
C GLU A 36 4.90 -16.88 -16.85
N GLY A 37 4.26 -15.76 -16.52
CA GLY A 37 3.76 -15.45 -15.19
C GLY A 37 4.72 -14.68 -14.29
N ASP A 38 5.99 -14.54 -14.66
CA ASP A 38 6.97 -13.77 -13.90
C ASP A 38 6.62 -12.27 -13.89
N ILE A 39 6.96 -11.61 -12.79
CA ILE A 39 6.72 -10.18 -12.60
C ILE A 39 8.00 -9.39 -12.89
N ILE A 40 7.88 -8.43 -13.79
CA ILE A 40 8.98 -7.62 -14.28
C ILE A 40 8.77 -6.18 -13.81
N TYR A 41 9.73 -5.68 -13.05
CA TYR A 41 9.78 -4.29 -12.61
C TYR A 41 10.68 -3.52 -13.56
N VAL A 42 10.09 -2.64 -14.37
CA VAL A 42 10.82 -1.86 -15.37
C VAL A 42 10.93 -0.42 -14.89
N SER A 43 12.16 0.09 -14.84
CA SER A 43 12.41 1.50 -14.64
C SER A 43 12.22 2.25 -15.97
N GLU A 44 11.63 3.45 -15.90
CA GLU A 44 11.61 4.37 -17.04
C GLU A 44 13.01 4.86 -17.43
N GLU A 45 14.02 4.63 -16.59
CA GLU A 45 15.42 4.96 -16.88
C GLU A 45 16.16 3.74 -17.47
N GLY A 46 16.41 3.82 -18.77
CA GLY A 46 17.22 2.86 -19.52
C GLY A 46 18.53 3.49 -20.05
N PRO A 47 19.52 2.67 -20.44
CA PRO A 47 20.74 3.18 -21.08
C PRO A 47 20.47 3.88 -22.44
N ASN A 48 19.37 3.54 -23.12
CA ASN A 48 18.95 4.18 -24.38
C ASN A 48 17.44 3.97 -24.62
N ALA A 49 16.93 4.42 -25.78
CA ALA A 49 15.51 4.29 -26.13
C ALA A 49 15.06 2.84 -26.44
N ASP A 50 15.99 1.96 -26.79
CA ASP A 50 15.69 0.58 -27.18
C ASP A 50 15.74 -0.40 -26.00
N TRP A 51 16.39 0.00 -24.90
CA TRP A 51 16.67 -0.86 -23.74
C TRP A 51 16.31 -0.16 -22.44
N LEU A 52 15.49 -0.83 -21.63
CA LEU A 52 15.08 -0.36 -20.31
C LEU A 52 15.70 -1.21 -19.21
N SER A 53 16.04 -0.58 -18.09
CA SER A 53 16.54 -1.29 -16.92
C SER A 53 15.37 -1.99 -16.23
N ALA A 54 15.51 -3.28 -15.95
CA ALA A 54 14.48 -4.06 -15.31
C ALA A 54 15.01 -5.00 -14.23
N SER A 55 14.12 -5.45 -13.37
CA SER A 55 14.37 -6.35 -12.27
C SER A 55 13.28 -7.43 -12.23
N CYS A 56 13.66 -8.68 -12.02
CA CYS A 56 12.73 -9.82 -11.84
C CYS A 56 13.37 -10.84 -10.90
N GLY A 57 12.67 -11.25 -9.84
CA GLY A 57 13.15 -12.29 -8.92
C GLY A 57 14.50 -11.94 -8.28
N GLY A 58 14.74 -10.65 -8.01
CA GLY A 58 15.99 -10.13 -7.44
C GLY A 58 17.16 -10.02 -8.43
N LYS A 59 17.01 -10.41 -9.69
CA LYS A 59 18.02 -10.21 -10.74
C LYS A 59 17.74 -8.92 -11.48
N LYS A 60 18.77 -8.09 -11.65
CA LYS A 60 18.72 -6.88 -12.49
C LYS A 60 19.26 -7.20 -13.88
N GLY A 61 18.62 -6.67 -14.90
CA GLY A 61 19.02 -6.84 -16.30
C GLY A 61 18.40 -5.78 -17.21
N LEU A 62 18.59 -5.95 -18.51
CA LEU A 62 17.96 -5.10 -19.52
C LEU A 62 16.81 -5.84 -20.19
N VAL A 63 15.75 -5.10 -20.50
CA VAL A 63 14.59 -5.57 -21.28
C VAL A 63 14.43 -4.64 -22.48
N PRO A 64 14.15 -5.17 -23.68
CA PRO A 64 13.88 -4.34 -24.85
C PRO A 64 12.66 -3.44 -24.60
N ALA A 65 12.74 -2.16 -24.94
CA ALA A 65 11.61 -1.25 -24.84
C ALA A 65 10.40 -1.73 -25.66
N ASN A 66 10.64 -2.37 -26.80
CA ASN A 66 9.60 -2.97 -27.62
C ASN A 66 8.86 -4.13 -26.91
N TYR A 67 9.53 -4.86 -26.02
CA TYR A 67 8.90 -5.92 -25.23
C TYR A 67 7.83 -5.34 -24.30
N VAL A 68 8.10 -4.19 -23.69
CA VAL A 68 7.21 -3.49 -22.75
C VAL A 68 5.93 -2.94 -23.41
N VAL A 69 5.98 -2.68 -24.72
CA VAL A 69 4.84 -2.17 -25.52
C VAL A 69 4.15 -3.30 -26.30
N SER A 70 4.70 -4.52 -26.25
CA SER A 70 4.15 -5.66 -26.98
C SER A 70 2.94 -6.29 -26.28
N GLU A 71 2.16 -7.07 -27.03
CA GLU A 71 1.07 -7.90 -26.50
C GLU A 71 1.57 -9.09 -25.64
N GLN A 72 2.89 -9.22 -25.46
CA GLN A 72 3.49 -10.30 -24.68
C GLN A 72 3.53 -10.01 -23.17
N VAL A 73 3.13 -8.82 -22.76
CA VAL A 73 3.10 -8.39 -21.36
C VAL A 73 1.74 -7.82 -20.96
N GLU A 74 1.35 -8.09 -19.72
CA GLU A 74 0.22 -7.44 -19.07
C GLU A 74 0.74 -6.34 -18.13
N HIS A 75 0.34 -5.10 -18.36
CA HIS A 75 0.72 -4.00 -17.47
C HIS A 75 -0.10 -4.03 -16.17
N LEU A 76 0.59 -4.29 -15.06
CA LEU A 76 0.01 -4.29 -13.73
C LEU A 76 -0.05 -2.85 -13.21
N GLN A 77 -1.20 -2.21 -13.35
CA GLN A 77 -1.39 -0.83 -12.90
C GLN A 77 -1.33 -0.67 -11.38
N ASN A 78 -1.65 -1.74 -10.63
CA ASN A 78 -1.76 -1.75 -9.17
C ASN A 78 -1.19 -3.06 -8.58
N PRO A 79 0.15 -3.29 -8.69
CA PRO A 79 0.76 -4.56 -8.30
C PRO A 79 0.68 -4.82 -6.79
N LEU A 80 0.87 -3.78 -5.97
CA LEU A 80 0.75 -3.87 -4.51
C LEU A 80 -0.67 -4.22 -4.06
N HIS A 81 -1.69 -3.70 -4.75
CA HIS A 81 -3.09 -4.00 -4.44
C HIS A 81 -3.44 -5.45 -4.78
N GLU A 82 -2.92 -5.97 -5.90
CA GLU A 82 -3.11 -7.38 -6.27
C GLU A 82 -2.40 -8.32 -5.29
N ALA A 83 -1.17 -7.97 -4.90
CA ALA A 83 -0.44 -8.66 -3.83
C ALA A 83 -1.28 -8.67 -2.55
N ALA A 84 -1.83 -7.51 -2.18
CA ALA A 84 -2.61 -7.32 -0.97
C ALA A 84 -3.93 -8.08 -0.96
N LYS A 85 -4.61 -8.12 -2.10
CA LYS A 85 -5.86 -8.86 -2.27
C LYS A 85 -5.64 -10.37 -2.15
N ARG A 86 -4.53 -10.87 -2.70
CA ARG A 86 -4.17 -12.30 -2.64
C ARG A 86 -3.51 -12.73 -1.33
N GLY A 87 -3.00 -11.79 -0.54
CA GLY A 87 -2.21 -12.09 0.66
C GLY A 87 -0.79 -12.57 0.36
N ASN A 88 -0.27 -12.28 -0.84
CA ASN A 88 1.09 -12.70 -1.21
C ASN A 88 2.14 -11.73 -0.64
N ILE A 89 2.68 -12.07 0.54
CA ILE A 89 3.66 -11.26 1.26
C ILE A 89 5.00 -11.20 0.54
N GLU A 90 5.45 -12.30 -0.06
CA GLU A 90 6.72 -12.35 -0.78
C GLU A 90 6.71 -11.39 -1.98
N PHE A 91 5.61 -11.40 -2.74
CA PHE A 91 5.43 -10.46 -3.83
C PHE A 91 5.36 -9.00 -3.36
N LEU A 92 4.74 -8.75 -2.20
CA LEU A 92 4.69 -7.41 -1.60
C LEU A 92 6.08 -6.92 -1.16
N LYS A 93 6.91 -7.79 -0.57
CA LYS A 93 8.30 -7.49 -0.23
C LYS A 93 9.11 -7.15 -1.49
N GLU A 94 8.94 -7.93 -2.55
CA GLU A 94 9.62 -7.69 -3.83
C GLU A 94 9.21 -6.34 -4.44
N CYS A 95 7.93 -5.98 -4.39
CA CYS A 95 7.46 -4.66 -4.84
C CYS A 95 8.14 -3.51 -4.07
N LEU A 96 8.27 -3.65 -2.75
CA LEU A 96 8.90 -2.61 -1.92
C LEU A 96 10.42 -2.53 -2.11
N GLN A 97 11.08 -3.66 -2.37
CA GLN A 97 12.50 -3.69 -2.74
C GLN A 97 12.75 -3.00 -4.09
N ASN A 98 11.81 -3.12 -5.02
CA ASN A 98 11.82 -2.41 -6.30
C ASN A 98 11.14 -1.04 -6.20
N GLU A 99 11.26 -0.34 -5.07
CA GLU A 99 10.85 1.06 -4.85
C GLU A 99 9.41 1.43 -5.29
N VAL A 100 8.49 0.44 -5.37
CA VAL A 100 7.09 0.70 -5.69
C VAL A 100 6.44 1.49 -4.54
N SER A 101 5.70 2.54 -4.89
CA SER A 101 5.06 3.41 -3.90
C SER A 101 4.02 2.66 -3.05
N ILE A 102 4.33 2.52 -1.75
CA ILE A 102 3.47 1.82 -0.76
C ILE A 102 2.08 2.46 -0.61
N ASN A 103 1.99 3.77 -0.81
CA ASN A 103 0.74 4.55 -0.72
C ASN A 103 0.09 4.74 -2.09
N SER A 104 0.40 3.89 -3.06
CA SER A 104 -0.29 3.93 -4.35
C SER A 104 -1.79 3.72 -4.16
N LEU A 105 -2.57 4.47 -4.92
CA LEU A 105 -4.03 4.38 -4.92
C LEU A 105 -4.49 3.63 -6.17
N ASP A 106 -5.49 2.77 -6.03
CA ASP A 106 -6.13 2.13 -7.16
C ASP A 106 -7.20 3.04 -7.81
N LYS A 107 -7.88 2.50 -8.83
CA LYS A 107 -8.98 3.21 -9.51
C LYS A 107 -10.14 3.57 -8.58
N SER A 108 -10.30 2.86 -7.46
CA SER A 108 -11.28 3.13 -6.40
C SER A 108 -10.76 4.08 -5.32
N GLY A 109 -9.52 4.55 -5.42
CA GLY A 109 -8.87 5.36 -4.38
C GLY A 109 -8.42 4.54 -3.16
N SER A 110 -8.43 3.21 -3.23
CA SER A 110 -8.06 2.35 -2.12
C SER A 110 -6.54 2.13 -2.10
N THR A 111 -5.97 1.96 -0.90
CA THR A 111 -4.56 1.61 -0.68
C THR A 111 -4.35 0.10 -0.65
N ALA A 112 -3.11 -0.36 -0.73
CA ALA A 112 -2.79 -1.76 -0.52
C ALA A 112 -3.20 -2.25 0.89
N LEU A 113 -3.06 -1.40 1.91
CA LEU A 113 -3.50 -1.70 3.28
C LEU A 113 -5.01 -1.98 3.35
N TYR A 114 -5.83 -1.22 2.62
CA TYR A 114 -7.26 -1.46 2.54
C TYR A 114 -7.57 -2.88 2.05
N TRP A 115 -6.91 -3.33 0.97
CA TRP A 115 -7.12 -4.67 0.43
C TRP A 115 -6.57 -5.79 1.33
N ALA A 116 -5.45 -5.57 2.00
CA ALA A 116 -4.91 -6.52 2.99
C ALA A 116 -5.90 -6.74 4.14
N CYS A 117 -6.43 -5.64 4.70
CA CYS A 117 -7.44 -5.67 5.75
C CYS A 117 -8.79 -6.24 5.27
N HIS A 118 -9.19 -5.95 4.03
CA HIS A 118 -10.39 -6.53 3.42
C HIS A 118 -10.26 -8.04 3.18
N GLY A 119 -9.05 -8.55 2.94
CA GLY A 119 -8.77 -9.98 2.78
C GLY A 119 -8.52 -10.72 4.10
N GLY A 120 -8.37 -10.00 5.21
CA GLY A 120 -8.02 -10.60 6.51
C GLY A 120 -6.57 -11.06 6.61
N HIS A 121 -5.68 -10.51 5.80
CA HIS A 121 -4.28 -10.93 5.72
C HIS A 121 -3.45 -10.31 6.86
N VAL A 122 -3.58 -10.85 8.07
CA VAL A 122 -2.98 -10.31 9.31
C VAL A 122 -1.47 -10.09 9.20
N GLU A 123 -0.72 -11.09 8.73
CA GLU A 123 0.74 -10.99 8.56
C GLU A 123 1.14 -9.87 7.60
N MET A 124 0.38 -9.72 6.50
CA MET A 124 0.62 -8.67 5.53
C MET A 124 0.28 -7.29 6.07
N THR A 125 -0.84 -7.16 6.78
CA THR A 125 -1.23 -5.92 7.47
C THR A 125 -0.16 -5.53 8.48
N SER A 126 0.35 -6.47 9.27
CA SER A 126 1.45 -6.22 10.22
C SER A 126 2.70 -5.72 9.51
N TYR A 127 3.13 -6.39 8.43
CA TYR A 127 4.30 -5.97 7.64
C TYR A 127 4.13 -4.59 7.00
N LEU A 128 2.95 -4.30 6.46
CA LEU A 128 2.61 -2.99 5.89
C LEU A 128 2.63 -1.90 6.98
N LEU A 129 2.08 -2.18 8.16
CA LEU A 129 2.08 -1.24 9.28
C LEU A 129 3.48 -0.98 9.82
N GLN A 130 4.40 -1.96 9.82
CA GLN A 130 5.80 -1.74 10.21
C GLN A 130 6.50 -0.64 9.38
N ASN A 131 6.02 -0.35 8.16
CA ASN A 131 6.55 0.74 7.35
C ASN A 131 5.99 2.10 7.80
N THR A 132 6.87 2.97 8.30
CA THR A 132 6.53 4.33 8.80
C THR A 132 5.94 5.26 7.74
N LYS A 133 6.13 4.95 6.46
CA LYS A 133 5.61 5.74 5.34
C LYS A 133 4.13 5.48 5.07
N ILE A 134 3.50 4.47 5.68
CA ILE A 134 2.16 4.04 5.30
C ILE A 134 1.08 5.03 5.77
N ASN A 135 0.14 5.36 4.88
CA ASN A 135 -1.01 6.19 5.22
C ASN A 135 -2.20 5.32 5.67
N ILE A 136 -2.38 5.20 6.99
CA ILE A 136 -3.46 4.43 7.62
C ILE A 136 -4.81 5.15 7.49
N LEU A 137 -4.79 6.48 7.48
CA LEU A 137 -5.97 7.35 7.39
C LEU A 137 -6.45 7.57 5.95
N ALA A 138 -5.84 6.89 4.98
CA ALA A 138 -6.26 6.98 3.59
C ALA A 138 -7.71 6.50 3.42
N LYS A 139 -8.52 7.37 2.83
CA LYS A 139 -9.92 7.09 2.48
C LYS A 139 -10.02 6.74 1.01
N ASN A 140 -10.81 5.71 0.70
CA ASN A 140 -11.17 5.41 -0.68
C ASN A 140 -12.25 6.39 -1.19
N LYS A 141 -12.70 6.22 -2.43
CA LYS A 141 -13.73 7.06 -3.05
C LYS A 141 -15.11 7.00 -2.36
N ILE A 142 -15.35 6.03 -1.48
CA ILE A 142 -16.59 5.88 -0.71
C ILE A 142 -16.38 6.40 0.73
N GLY A 143 -15.21 6.97 1.01
CA GLY A 143 -14.83 7.45 2.34
C GLY A 143 -14.44 6.33 3.32
N ASP A 144 -14.40 5.07 2.89
CA ASP A 144 -13.99 3.95 3.74
C ASP A 144 -12.48 3.94 3.93
N THR A 145 -12.06 3.64 5.16
CA THR A 145 -10.65 3.41 5.55
C THR A 145 -10.34 1.93 5.64
N ALA A 146 -9.06 1.57 5.84
CA ALA A 146 -8.66 0.18 6.09
C ALA A 146 -9.37 -0.44 7.30
N LEU A 147 -9.74 0.39 8.29
CA LEU A 147 -10.50 -0.04 9.46
C LEU A 147 -11.95 -0.42 9.12
N HIS A 148 -12.60 0.35 8.25
CA HIS A 148 -13.94 0.01 7.74
C HIS A 148 -13.91 -1.33 7.01
N ALA A 149 -12.90 -1.56 6.16
CA ALA A 149 -12.74 -2.83 5.47
C ALA A 149 -12.58 -4.02 6.42
N ALA A 150 -11.70 -3.92 7.42
CA ALA A 150 -11.48 -4.98 8.41
C ALA A 150 -12.75 -5.25 9.23
N ALA A 151 -13.46 -4.20 9.65
CA ALA A 151 -14.69 -4.31 10.41
C ALA A 151 -15.82 -4.95 9.60
N TRP A 152 -16.02 -4.49 8.36
CA TRP A 152 -17.05 -5.01 7.46
C TRP A 152 -16.87 -6.49 7.13
N ARG A 153 -15.61 -6.93 7.02
CA ARG A 153 -15.27 -8.33 6.73
C ARG A 153 -15.21 -9.22 7.96
N GLY A 154 -15.12 -8.64 9.16
CA GLY A 154 -15.11 -9.42 10.40
C GLY A 154 -13.72 -9.92 10.78
N HIS A 155 -12.69 -9.09 10.63
CA HIS A 155 -11.30 -9.48 10.91
C HIS A 155 -10.77 -8.78 12.17
N PRO A 156 -11.03 -9.32 13.38
CA PRO A 156 -10.66 -8.68 14.65
C PRO A 156 -9.15 -8.53 14.84
N ASP A 157 -8.34 -9.43 14.27
CA ASP A 157 -6.88 -9.34 14.34
C ASP A 157 -6.33 -8.17 13.52
N CYS A 158 -6.87 -7.95 12.31
CA CYS A 158 -6.53 -6.77 11.52
C CYS A 158 -6.99 -5.48 12.20
N VAL A 159 -8.17 -5.48 12.84
CA VAL A 159 -8.66 -4.34 13.63
C VAL A 159 -7.72 -4.04 14.79
N ARG A 160 -7.28 -5.04 15.56
CA ARG A 160 -6.31 -4.86 16.65
C ARG A 160 -5.01 -4.24 16.16
N LEU A 161 -4.43 -4.76 15.08
CA LEU A 161 -3.21 -4.20 14.50
C LEU A 161 -3.36 -2.74 14.05
N LEU A 162 -4.51 -2.38 13.47
CA LEU A 162 -4.78 -1.00 13.08
C LEU A 162 -4.93 -0.08 14.30
N LEU A 163 -5.60 -0.55 15.36
CA LEU A 163 -5.78 0.18 16.62
C LEU A 163 -4.46 0.39 17.38
N GLU A 164 -3.50 -0.53 17.25
CA GLU A 164 -2.13 -0.36 17.79
C GLU A 164 -1.36 0.77 17.10
N ARG A 165 -1.81 1.21 15.91
CA ARG A 165 -1.20 2.30 15.14
C ARG A 165 -2.09 3.54 15.08
N ASP A 166 -2.91 3.72 16.12
CA ASP A 166 -3.77 4.89 16.32
C ASP A 166 -4.66 5.20 15.10
N ALA A 167 -5.17 4.15 14.44
CA ALA A 167 -6.14 4.33 13.38
C ALA A 167 -7.40 5.02 13.93
N ASP A 168 -7.82 6.11 13.27
CA ASP A 168 -9.00 6.86 13.68
C ASP A 168 -10.28 6.01 13.57
N VAL A 169 -10.84 5.69 14.74
CA VAL A 169 -12.08 4.91 14.88
C VAL A 169 -13.33 5.74 14.62
N TRP A 170 -13.23 7.08 14.73
CA TRP A 170 -14.36 8.02 14.58
C TRP A 170 -14.56 8.47 13.15
N THR A 171 -13.62 8.15 12.25
CA THR A 171 -13.77 8.42 10.84
C THR A 171 -15.08 7.84 10.33
N LYS A 172 -15.87 8.68 9.66
CA LYS A 172 -17.09 8.30 8.96
C LYS A 172 -16.81 8.15 7.47
N ASN A 173 -17.44 7.16 6.87
CA ASN A 173 -17.51 7.03 5.42
C ASN A 173 -18.59 7.95 4.82
N GLU A 174 -18.76 7.93 3.50
CA GLU A 174 -19.74 8.78 2.80
C GLU A 174 -21.20 8.48 3.22
N ASN A 175 -21.47 7.28 3.72
CA ASN A 175 -22.78 6.91 4.27
C ASN A 175 -22.99 7.42 5.70
N GLY A 176 -22.03 8.17 6.26
CA GLY A 176 -22.07 8.68 7.63
C GLY A 176 -21.84 7.62 8.69
N LYS A 177 -21.45 6.40 8.30
CA LYS A 177 -21.26 5.28 9.21
C LYS A 177 -19.80 5.19 9.67
N THR A 178 -19.61 4.82 10.93
CA THR A 178 -18.30 4.53 11.51
C THR A 178 -17.91 3.06 11.32
N ALA A 179 -16.63 2.73 11.49
CA ALA A 179 -16.16 1.35 11.35
C ALA A 179 -16.88 0.38 12.31
N SER A 180 -17.24 0.84 13.53
CA SER A 180 -18.00 0.02 14.49
C SER A 180 -19.43 -0.25 14.06
N GLU A 181 -20.06 0.65 13.30
CA GLU A 181 -21.44 0.47 12.81
C GLU A 181 -21.52 -0.41 11.56
N VAL A 182 -20.44 -0.45 10.79
CA VAL A 182 -20.31 -1.30 9.60
C VAL A 182 -19.78 -2.70 9.98
N ALA A 183 -19.31 -2.87 11.22
CA ALA A 183 -18.79 -4.13 11.73
C ALA A 183 -19.80 -5.28 11.56
N LYS A 184 -19.36 -6.36 10.92
CA LYS A 184 -20.20 -7.56 10.72
C LYS A 184 -20.29 -8.42 11.98
N ASP A 185 -19.18 -8.54 12.70
CA ASP A 185 -19.08 -9.40 13.87
C ASP A 185 -19.23 -8.60 15.17
N PRO A 186 -19.90 -9.16 16.19
CA PRO A 186 -20.06 -8.49 17.47
C PRO A 186 -18.71 -8.29 18.18
N GLU A 187 -17.72 -9.16 17.93
CA GLU A 187 -16.36 -9.03 18.48
C GLU A 187 -15.64 -7.79 17.93
N THR A 188 -15.66 -7.58 16.61
CA THR A 188 -15.02 -6.41 15.99
C THR A 188 -15.71 -5.11 16.41
N ALA A 189 -17.04 -5.12 16.51
CA ALA A 189 -17.82 -4.01 17.04
C ALA A 189 -17.49 -3.72 18.52
N ALA A 190 -17.34 -4.76 19.34
CA ALA A 190 -16.95 -4.64 20.74
C ALA A 190 -15.55 -4.04 20.90
N LEU A 191 -14.58 -4.47 20.10
CA LEU A 191 -13.21 -3.92 20.11
C LEU A 191 -13.19 -2.43 19.75
N LEU A 192 -13.90 -2.04 18.70
CA LEU A 192 -13.97 -0.66 18.26
C LEU A 192 -14.72 0.22 19.26
N SER A 193 -15.85 -0.26 19.79
CA SER A 193 -16.61 0.48 20.81
C SER A 193 -15.88 0.58 22.15
N ALA A 194 -15.08 -0.43 22.53
CA ALA A 194 -14.21 -0.36 23.69
C ALA A 194 -13.13 0.71 23.52
N LYS A 195 -12.50 0.81 22.34
CA LYS A 195 -11.56 1.89 22.04
C LYS A 195 -12.21 3.27 22.06
N MET A 196 -13.38 3.43 21.43
CA MET A 196 -14.16 4.69 21.50
C MET A 196 -14.60 5.08 22.91
N ARG A 197 -14.69 4.15 23.86
CA ARG A 197 -14.95 4.44 25.28
C ARG A 197 -13.67 4.88 25.99
N SER A 198 -12.55 4.20 25.70
CA SER A 198 -11.23 4.56 26.23
C SER A 198 -10.82 5.98 25.82
N ASP A 199 -11.06 6.37 24.56
CA ASP A 199 -10.68 7.71 24.07
C ASP A 199 -11.49 8.82 24.75
N ARG A 200 -12.77 8.58 25.06
CA ARG A 200 -13.62 9.54 25.80
C ARG A 200 -13.17 9.75 27.23
N CYS A 201 -12.81 8.68 27.94
CA CYS A 201 -12.34 8.80 29.32
C CYS A 201 -11.02 9.59 29.43
N ASN A 202 -10.16 9.53 28.41
CA ASN A 202 -8.93 10.33 28.40
C ASN A 202 -9.20 11.84 28.26
N GLU A 203 -10.24 12.26 27.52
CA GLU A 203 -10.60 13.69 27.40
C GLU A 203 -11.24 14.22 28.69
N ASP A 204 -12.05 13.40 29.38
CA ASP A 204 -12.69 13.79 30.64
C ASP A 204 -11.65 13.96 31.79
N GLU A 205 -10.61 13.12 31.86
CA GLU A 205 -9.54 13.25 32.88
C GLU A 205 -8.64 14.47 32.65
N ILE A 206 -8.43 14.91 31.40
CA ILE A 206 -7.63 16.12 31.10
C ILE A 206 -8.39 17.40 31.48
N ASN A 207 -9.72 17.39 31.36
CA ASN A 207 -10.56 18.55 31.67
C ASN A 207 -10.79 18.78 33.17
N GLU A 208 -10.63 17.74 34.00
CA GLU A 208 -10.75 17.87 35.45
C GLU A 208 -9.54 18.65 36.04
N TYR A 209 -8.32 18.39 35.55
CA TYR A 209 -7.10 19.10 35.98
C TYR A 209 -6.94 20.53 35.44
N ALA A 210 -7.61 20.89 34.34
CA ALA A 210 -7.54 22.25 33.78
C ALA A 210 -8.42 23.27 34.52
N SER A 211 -9.31 22.81 35.40
CA SER A 211 -10.23 23.66 36.17
C SER A 211 -9.73 24.06 37.55
N GLU A 212 -8.61 23.50 38.02
CA GLU A 212 -8.06 23.75 39.36
C GLU A 212 -6.91 24.77 39.41
N SER A 213 -6.41 25.27 38.27
CA SER A 213 -5.24 26.16 38.22
C SER A 213 -5.54 27.67 38.14
N ASP A 214 -6.80 28.09 38.17
CA ASP A 214 -7.20 29.52 38.06
C ASP A 214 -7.73 30.13 39.38
N ASN A 215 -7.48 29.50 40.53
CA ASN A 215 -7.80 30.06 41.85
C ASN A 215 -6.53 30.25 42.71
N ASP A 216 -5.73 31.29 42.41
CA ASP A 216 -4.78 31.91 43.34
C ASP A 216 -4.64 33.42 43.08
#